data_AF-A0A8T4KCT8-F1
#
_entry.id   AF-A0A8T4KCT8-F1
#
_cell.length_a   1.000
_cell.length_b   1.000
_cell.length_c   1.000
_cell.angle_alpha   90.00
_cell.angle_beta   90.00
_cell.angle_gamma   90.00
#
_symmetry.space_group_name_H-M   'P 1'
#
loop_
_entity.id
_entity.type
_entity.pdbx_description
1 polymer ?
#
loop_
_entity_poly.entity_id
_entity_poly.type
_entity_poly.pdbx_seq_one_letter_code
_entity_poly.pdbx_strand_id
1 'polypeptide(L)'
;MKKKKDDKSLYMLLGIVILILGWTLYTFFKPAKTNYSMPNVQNIDVCGDLNDLSNIQHLSHHPSQYGDCIKNVSPDKFKQATGFDKNTFMQQNGIN
;
A
#
# COMPACT_ATOMS: atom_id res chain seq x y z
N MET A 1 -60.13 -2.96 -2.63
CA MET A 1 -59.56 -3.96 -1.68
C MET A 1 -58.05 -3.73 -1.55
N LYS A 2 -57.58 -3.21 -0.41
CA LYS A 2 -56.13 -3.15 -0.12
C LYS A 2 -55.65 -4.58 0.14
N LYS A 3 -54.85 -5.15 -0.76
CA LYS A 3 -54.18 -6.45 -0.51
C LYS A 3 -53.34 -6.29 0.76
N LYS A 4 -53.72 -6.96 1.85
CA LYS A 4 -52.81 -7.17 2.98
C LYS A 4 -51.64 -7.97 2.41
N LYS A 5 -50.49 -7.32 2.19
CA LYS A 5 -49.27 -8.03 1.81
C LYS A 5 -48.95 -8.95 2.97
N ASP A 6 -49.03 -10.25 2.75
CA ASP A 6 -48.76 -11.26 3.76
C ASP A 6 -47.44 -10.97 4.45
N ASP A 7 -47.45 -10.84 5.78
CA ASP A 7 -46.29 -10.39 6.58
C ASP A 7 -45.04 -11.26 6.32
N LYS A 8 -45.25 -12.53 5.95
CA LYS A 8 -44.21 -13.47 5.52
C LYS A 8 -43.45 -13.00 4.27
N SER A 9 -44.14 -12.41 3.31
CA SER A 9 -43.55 -11.85 2.09
C SER A 9 -42.68 -10.64 2.41
N LEU A 10 -43.09 -9.81 3.38
CA LEU A 10 -42.31 -8.67 3.85
C LEU A 10 -41.03 -9.14 4.55
N TYR A 11 -41.10 -10.13 5.44
CA TYR A 11 -39.91 -10.67 6.10
C TYR A 11 -38.95 -11.37 5.12
N MET A 12 -39.46 -12.03 4.09
CA MET A 12 -38.63 -12.58 3.02
C MET A 12 -37.88 -11.48 2.26
N LEU A 13 -38.57 -10.41 1.89
CA LEU A 13 -37.97 -9.25 1.22
C LEU A 13 -36.92 -8.57 2.10
N LEU A 14 -37.22 -8.40 3.39
CA LEU A 14 -36.30 -7.81 4.35
C LEU A 14 -35.03 -8.67 4.52
N GLY A 15 -35.18 -9.99 4.56
CA GLY A 15 -34.07 -10.94 4.64
C GLY A 15 -33.13 -10.84 3.43
N ILE A 16 -33.70 -10.71 2.22
CA ILE A 16 -32.92 -10.52 0.99
C ILE A 16 -32.13 -9.21 1.04
N VAL A 17 -32.77 -8.12 1.49
CA VAL A 17 -32.11 -6.81 1.60
C VAL A 17 -30.95 -6.86 2.61
N ILE A 18 -31.14 -7.52 3.76
CA ILE A 18 -30.08 -7.67 4.77
C ILE A 18 -28.92 -8.50 4.22
N LEU A 19 -29.19 -9.57 3.47
CA LEU A 19 -28.14 -10.40 2.85
C LEU A 19 -27.32 -9.61 1.81
N ILE A 20 -27.98 -8.80 0.98
CA ILE A 20 -27.31 -7.96 -0.02
C ILE A 20 -26.45 -6.90 0.69
N LEU A 21 -27.01 -6.20 1.67
CA LEU A 21 -26.28 -5.18 2.42
C LEU A 21 -25.08 -5.78 3.17
N GLY A 22 -25.28 -6.91 3.86
CA GLY A 22 -24.19 -7.61 4.55
C GLY A 22 -23.07 -8.05 3.60
N TRP A 23 -23.42 -8.56 2.41
CA TRP A 23 -22.44 -8.93 1.39
C TRP A 23 -21.64 -7.72 0.87
N THR A 24 -22.33 -6.62 0.56
CA THR A 24 -21.66 -5.39 0.07
C THR A 24 -20.69 -4.81 1.10
N LEU A 25 -21.10 -4.75 2.38
CA LEU A 25 -20.25 -4.31 3.49
C LEU A 25 -19.05 -5.24 3.66
N TYR A 26 -19.24 -6.56 3.61
CA TYR A 26 -18.14 -7.53 3.67
C TYR A 26 -17.13 -7.35 2.54
N THR A 27 -17.57 -7.05 1.31
CA THR A 27 -16.65 -6.80 0.19
C THR A 27 -15.90 -5.48 0.31
N PHE A 28 -16.50 -4.45 0.90
CA PHE A 28 -15.85 -3.16 1.15
C PHE A 28 -14.83 -3.22 2.29
N PHE A 29 -15.10 -4.01 3.33
CA PHE A 29 -14.22 -4.18 4.49
C PHE A 29 -13.23 -5.33 4.35
N LYS A 30 -13.22 -6.07 3.24
CA LYS A 30 -12.08 -6.96 2.96
C LYS A 30 -10.85 -6.06 2.89
N PRO A 31 -9.87 -6.21 3.81
CA PRO A 31 -8.61 -5.52 3.66
C PRO A 31 -8.10 -5.91 2.28
N ALA A 32 -7.78 -4.91 1.45
CA ALA A 32 -7.05 -5.17 0.23
C ALA A 32 -5.84 -6.01 0.66
N LYS A 33 -5.77 -7.25 0.18
CA LYS A 33 -4.52 -7.99 0.24
C LYS A 33 -3.60 -7.23 -0.68
N THR A 34 -2.93 -6.23 -0.12
CA THR A 34 -1.73 -5.69 -0.72
C THR A 34 -0.86 -6.92 -0.94
N ASN A 35 -0.58 -7.23 -2.20
CA ASN A 35 0.49 -8.15 -2.52
C ASN A 35 1.78 -7.40 -2.16
N TYR A 36 2.03 -7.21 -0.86
CA TYR A 36 3.40 -7.20 -0.38
C TYR A 36 3.87 -8.62 -0.61
N SER A 37 4.34 -8.85 -1.83
CA SER A 37 5.34 -9.88 -2.07
C SER A 37 6.46 -9.52 -1.10
N MET A 38 6.45 -10.11 0.10
CA MET A 38 7.63 -10.11 0.94
C MET A 38 8.70 -10.77 0.07
N PRO A 39 9.77 -10.06 -0.32
CA PRO A 39 10.85 -10.69 -1.05
C PRO A 39 11.36 -11.84 -0.17
N ASN A 40 11.49 -12.99 -0.80
CA ASN A 40 12.05 -14.19 -0.20
C ASN A 40 13.41 -13.83 0.40
N VAL A 41 13.52 -13.95 1.72
CA VAL A 41 14.72 -13.64 2.50
C VAL A 41 15.80 -14.68 2.19
N GLN A 42 16.53 -14.45 1.11
CA GLN A 42 17.78 -15.12 0.77
C GLN A 42 18.84 -14.06 0.43
N ASN A 43 19.34 -13.40 1.48
CA ASN A 43 20.68 -12.80 1.59
C ASN A 43 21.22 -11.82 0.50
N ILE A 44 20.38 -11.20 -0.34
CA ILE A 44 20.80 -10.13 -1.29
C ILE A 44 19.71 -9.05 -1.45
N ASP A 45 19.14 -8.52 -0.35
CA ASP A 45 18.02 -7.55 -0.48
C ASP A 45 17.88 -6.53 0.65
N VAL A 46 19.00 -5.96 1.14
CA VAL A 46 18.96 -4.89 2.16
C VAL A 46 18.34 -3.61 1.60
N CYS A 47 18.39 -3.43 0.28
CA CYS A 47 17.95 -2.22 -0.39
C CYS A 47 16.53 -2.30 -0.94
N GLY A 48 15.95 -3.49 -1.12
CA GLY A 48 14.67 -3.65 -1.81
C GLY A 48 14.70 -3.19 -3.27
N ASP A 49 13.53 -2.96 -3.86
CA ASP A 49 13.40 -2.48 -5.24
C ASP A 49 13.74 -0.98 -5.34
N LEU A 50 14.86 -0.64 -5.99
CA LEU A 50 15.28 0.74 -6.24
C LEU A 50 14.50 1.43 -7.37
N ASN A 51 13.51 0.76 -7.95
CA ASN A 51 12.58 1.35 -8.90
C ASN A 51 11.24 1.74 -8.27
N ASP A 52 10.94 1.21 -7.08
CA ASP A 52 9.75 1.58 -6.32
C ASP A 52 9.99 2.89 -5.56
N LEU A 53 9.17 3.90 -5.86
CA LEU A 53 9.25 5.21 -5.23
C LEU A 53 8.99 5.13 -3.73
N SER A 54 8.10 4.25 -3.28
CA SER A 54 7.81 4.07 -1.85
C SER A 54 9.01 3.51 -1.10
N ASN A 55 9.68 2.52 -1.69
CA ASN A 55 10.90 1.95 -1.13
C ASN A 55 12.03 2.99 -1.07
N ILE A 56 12.27 3.74 -2.16
CA ILE A 56 13.28 4.81 -2.18
C ILE A 56 13.03 5.85 -1.08
N GLN A 57 11.77 6.24 -0.88
CA GLN A 57 11.40 7.18 0.18
C GLN A 57 11.70 6.61 1.59
N HIS A 58 11.41 5.34 1.81
CA HIS A 58 11.73 4.65 3.07
C HIS A 58 13.24 4.59 3.32
N LEU A 59 14.05 4.20 2.33
CA LEU A 59 15.52 4.19 2.44
C LEU A 59 16.07 5.57 2.81
N SER A 60 15.51 6.62 2.21
CA SER A 60 15.91 8.01 2.43
C SER A 60 15.57 8.52 3.84
N HIS A 61 14.65 7.86 4.56
CA HIS A 61 14.36 8.16 5.97
C HIS A 61 15.43 7.59 6.92
N HIS A 62 16.23 6.61 6.47
CA HIS A 62 17.26 5.93 7.25
C HIS A 62 18.64 5.97 6.55
N PRO A 63 19.20 7.16 6.30
CA PRO A 63 20.43 7.34 5.50
C PRO A 63 21.68 6.67 6.09
N SER A 64 21.77 6.56 7.42
CA SER A 64 22.89 5.90 8.10
C SER A 64 22.92 4.38 7.90
N GLN A 65 21.77 3.78 7.60
CA GLN A 65 21.62 2.33 7.41
C GLN A 65 21.63 1.95 5.93
N TYR A 66 21.08 2.82 5.07
CA TYR A 66 20.89 2.53 3.65
C TYR A 66 21.66 3.47 2.72
N GLY A 67 22.67 4.19 3.23
CA GLY A 67 23.47 5.10 2.42
C GLY A 67 24.05 4.44 1.16
N ASP A 68 24.52 3.21 1.27
CA ASP A 68 25.02 2.43 0.12
C ASP A 68 23.91 2.04 -0.88
N CYS A 69 22.68 1.84 -0.42
CA CYS A 69 21.53 1.63 -1.29
C CYS A 69 21.17 2.91 -2.06
N ILE A 70 21.19 4.05 -1.36
CA ILE A 70 20.86 5.37 -1.94
C ILE A 70 21.85 5.74 -3.04
N LYS A 71 23.13 5.36 -2.92
CA LYS A 71 24.13 5.55 -3.99
C LYS A 71 23.71 4.91 -5.31
N ASN A 72 22.98 3.79 -5.27
CA ASN A 72 22.54 3.05 -6.45
C ASN A 72 21.20 3.52 -7.02
N VAL A 73 20.46 4.40 -6.33
CA VAL A 73 19.20 4.97 -6.84
C VAL A 73 19.49 6.03 -7.90
N SER A 74 18.77 6.03 -9.03
CA SER A 74 18.92 7.09 -10.04
C SER A 74 18.50 8.46 -9.48
N PRO A 75 19.21 9.57 -9.80
CA PRO A 75 18.87 10.91 -9.29
C PRO A 75 17.41 11.32 -9.55
N ASP A 76 16.88 11.02 -10.74
CA ASP A 76 15.52 11.36 -11.13
C ASP A 76 14.47 10.66 -10.26
N LYS A 77 14.64 9.35 -10.00
CA LYS A 77 13.75 8.59 -9.12
C LYS A 77 13.87 9.02 -7.67
N PHE A 78 15.09 9.33 -7.20
CA PHE A 78 15.29 9.85 -5.86
C PHE A 78 14.54 11.17 -5.66
N LYS A 79 14.66 12.09 -6.62
CA LYS A 79 13.93 13.35 -6.61
C LYS A 79 12.43 13.16 -6.73
N GLN A 80 11.97 12.21 -7.53
CA GLN A 80 10.55 11.88 -7.64
C GLN A 80 9.97 11.30 -6.35
N ALA A 81 10.72 10.44 -5.66
CA ALA A 81 10.28 9.78 -4.43
C ALA A 81 10.32 10.70 -3.19
N THR A 82 11.32 11.58 -3.10
CA THR A 82 11.60 12.36 -1.88
C THR A 82 11.36 13.86 -2.04
N GLY A 83 11.34 14.37 -3.28
CA GLY A 83 11.34 15.80 -3.58
C GLY A 83 12.71 16.48 -3.50
N PHE A 84 13.75 15.78 -3.04
CA PHE A 84 15.09 16.33 -2.84
C PHE A 84 16.06 15.95 -3.96
N ASP A 85 17.04 16.81 -4.20
CA ASP A 85 18.18 16.45 -5.04
C ASP A 85 19.05 15.39 -4.34
N LYS A 86 19.36 14.31 -5.06
CA LYS A 86 20.10 13.16 -4.51
C LYS A 86 21.49 13.55 -4.00
N ASN A 87 22.24 14.32 -4.78
CA ASN A 87 23.62 14.66 -4.44
C ASN A 87 23.66 15.56 -3.21
N THR A 88 22.76 16.55 -3.16
CA THR A 88 22.58 17.42 -2.00
C THR A 88 22.23 16.62 -0.75
N PHE A 89 21.28 15.68 -0.86
CA PHE A 89 20.90 14.80 0.24
C PHE A 89 22.07 13.94 0.73
N MET A 90 22.83 13.32 -0.19
CA MET A 90 23.98 12.49 0.17
C MET A 90 25.06 13.30 0.89
N GLN A 91 25.38 14.50 0.40
CA GLN A 91 26.34 15.39 1.03
C GLN A 91 25.92 15.82 2.44
N GLN A 92 24.63 16.16 2.62
CA GLN A 92 24.09 16.55 3.93
C GLN A 92 24.11 15.42 4.95
N ASN A 93 24.01 14.17 4.50
CA ASN A 93 23.96 12.99 5.34
C ASN A 93 25.31 12.24 5.43
N GLY A 94 26.40 12.80 4.89
CA GLY A 94 27.73 12.19 4.95
C GLY A 94 27.84 10.86 4.19
N ILE A 95 27.01 10.67 3.15
CA ILE A 95 27.02 9.47 2.30
C ILE A 95 28.00 9.72 1.14
N ASN A 96 29.16 9.08 1.19
CA ASN A 96 30.23 9.19 0.18
C ASN A 96 30.09 8.17 -0.96
#